data_AF-A0A920W574-F1
#
_entry.id   AF-A0A920W574-F1
#
_cell.length_a   1.000
_cell.length_b   1.000
_cell.length_c   1.000
_cell.angle_alpha   90.00
_cell.angle_beta   90.00
_cell.angle_gamma   90.00
#
_symmetry.space_group_name_H-M   'P 1'
#
loop_
_entity.id
_entity.type
_entity.pdbx_description
1 polymer ?
#
loop_
_entity_poly.entity_id
_entity_poly.type
_entity_poly.pdbx_seq_one_letter_code
_entity_poly.pdbx_strand_id
1 'polypeptide(L)' 'MQVHTQGRAVCGIYTFEIAETKVTTVRAQAAKEGFPLQADFEEDQ' A
#
# COMPACT_ATOMS: atom_id res chain seq x y z
N MET A 1 -10.36 -10.09 0.22
CA MET A 1 -11.79 -9.66 0.29
C MET A 1 -11.97 -8.29 0.92
N GLN A 2 -11.30 -7.93 2.02
CA GLN A 2 -11.49 -6.62 2.68
C GLN A 2 -11.33 -5.42 1.76
N VAL A 3 -10.23 -5.31 0.99
CA VAL A 3 -10.06 -4.21 0.01
C VAL A 3 -11.22 -4.16 -0.99
N HIS A 4 -11.66 -5.31 -1.47
CA HIS A 4 -12.74 -5.40 -2.45
C HIS A 4 -14.10 -4.97 -1.87
N THR A 5 -14.39 -5.33 -0.62
CA THR A 5 -15.70 -5.07 0.00
C THR A 5 -15.76 -3.76 0.80
N GLN A 6 -14.61 -3.22 1.23
CA GLN A 6 -14.51 -2.05 2.13
C GLN A 6 -13.70 -0.90 1.50
N GLY A 7 -13.13 -1.09 0.31
CA GLY A 7 -12.32 -0.09 -0.40
C GLY A 7 -10.88 0.05 0.10
N ARG A 8 -10.55 -0.45 1.29
CA ARG A 8 -9.20 -0.45 1.87
C ARG A 8 -8.98 -1.60 2.84
N ALA A 9 -7.73 -1.94 3.11
CA ALA A 9 -7.34 -2.88 4.16
C ALA A 9 -5.90 -2.65 4.60
N VAL A 10 -5.57 -3.07 5.82
CA VAL A 10 -4.19 -3.09 6.32
C VAL A 10 -3.46 -4.27 5.69
N CYS A 11 -2.37 -4.00 4.98
CA CYS A 11 -1.53 -5.02 4.35
C CYS A 11 -0.51 -5.62 5.33
N GLY A 12 -0.11 -4.86 6.36
CA GLY A 12 0.85 -5.25 7.38
C GLY A 12 1.37 -4.05 8.17
N ILE A 13 2.01 -4.32 9.31
CA ILE A 13 2.62 -3.32 10.19
C ILE A 13 4.13 -3.45 10.08
N TYR A 14 4.82 -2.32 9.89
CA TYR A 14 6.26 -2.27 9.68
C TYR A 14 6.85 -1.03 10.36
N THR A 15 8.17 -0.97 10.47
CA THR A 15 8.86 0.29 10.78
C THR A 15 8.67 1.29 9.64
N PHE A 16 8.75 2.58 9.97
CA PHE A 16 8.52 3.68 9.03
C PHE A 16 9.27 3.50 7.70
N GLU A 17 10.59 3.28 7.75
CA GLU A 17 11.45 3.14 6.57
C GLU A 17 11.03 1.96 5.67
N ILE A 18 10.59 0.85 6.28
CA ILE A 18 10.13 -0.34 5.57
C ILE A 18 8.76 -0.09 4.94
N ALA A 19 7.86 0.58 5.67
CA ALA A 19 6.53 0.94 5.16
C ALA A 19 6.63 1.89 3.96
N GLU A 20 7.46 2.93 4.05
CA GLU A 20 7.72 3.89 2.96
C GLU A 20 8.29 3.20 1.72
N THR A 21 9.29 2.33 1.90
CA THR A 21 9.91 1.58 0.81
C THR A 21 8.90 0.67 0.11
N LYS A 22 8.05 -0.03 0.89
CA LYS A 22 7.01 -0.92 0.35
C LYS A 22 5.96 -0.15 -0.44
N VAL A 23 5.46 0.96 0.10
CA VAL A 23 4.47 1.81 -0.58
C VAL A 23 5.01 2.34 -1.90
N THR A 24 6.23 2.86 -1.90
CA THR A 24 6.89 3.37 -3.10
C THR A 24 7.07 2.27 -4.15
N THR A 25 7.50 1.08 -3.74
CA THR A 25 7.70 -0.07 -4.64
C THR A 25 6.39 -0.51 -5.30
N VAL A 26 5.31 -0.64 -4.52
CA VAL A 26 3.99 -1.07 -5.04
C VAL A 26 3.43 -0.03 -6.01
N ARG A 27 3.48 1.25 -5.65
CA ARG A 27 3.04 2.35 -6.53
C ARG A 27 3.82 2.35 -7.85
N ALA A 28 5.14 2.21 -7.79
CA ALA A 28 6.00 2.17 -8.98
C ALA A 28 5.67 0.97 -9.89
N GLN A 29 5.45 -0.21 -9.31
CA GLN A 29 5.08 -1.40 -10.08
C GLN A 29 3.71 -1.25 -10.73
N ALA A 30 2.70 -0.79 -9.99
CA ALA A 30 1.36 -0.56 -10.53
C ALA A 30 1.38 0.45 -11.68
N ALA A 31 2.10 1.56 -11.51
CA ALA A 31 2.25 2.57 -12.56
C ALA A 31 2.97 2.01 -13.79
N LYS A 32 4.04 1.24 -13.60
CA LYS A 32 4.78 0.58 -14.70
C LYS A 32 3.90 -0.35 -15.51
N GLU A 33 2.97 -1.05 -14.86
CA GLU A 33 2.03 -1.98 -15.50
C GLU A 33 0.73 -1.29 -15.98
N GLY A 34 0.58 0.02 -15.76
CA GLY A 34 -0.59 0.80 -16.20
C GLY A 34 -1.84 0.62 -15.33
N PHE A 35 -1.68 0.15 -14.08
CA PHE A 35 -2.80 -0.08 -13.16
C PHE A 35 -2.98 1.09 -12.17
N PRO A 36 -4.23 1.42 -11.79
CA PRO A 36 -4.53 2.54 -10.89
C PRO A 36 -4.36 2.24 -9.40
N LEU A 37 -3.70 1.12 -9.04
CA LEU A 37 -3.59 0.65 -7.66
C LEU A 37 -2.96 1.71 -6.75
N GLN A 38 -3.60 1.95 -5.60
CA GLN A 38 -3.12 2.84 -4.56
C GLN A 38 -2.65 2.02 -3.35
N ALA A 39 -1.55 2.45 -2.75
CA ALA A 39 -1.02 1.92 -1.49
C ALA A 39 -0.54 3.10 -0.65
N ASP A 40 -0.68 3.04 0.68
CA ASP A 40 -0.19 4.08 1.59
C ASP A 40 0.21 3.49 2.95
N PHE A 41 0.82 4.30 3.82
CA PHE A 41 1.15 3.93 5.20
C PHE A 41 0.65 5.00 6.19
N GLU A 42 0.31 4.58 7.41
CA GLU A 42 -0.10 5.45 8.51
C GLU A 42 0.58 5.00 9.81
N GLU A 43 0.76 5.91 10.77
CA GLU A 43 1.25 5.56 12.11
C GLU A 43 0.18 4.73 12.84
N ASP A 44 0.61 3.69 13.57
CA ASP A 44 -0.29 2.95 14.47
C ASP A 44 -0.79 3.90 15.58
N GLN A 45 -2.11 3.94 15.78
CA GLN A 45 -2.76 4.72 16.84
C GLN A 45 -2.77 4.00 18.19
#